data_AF-A0ABD0RZ14-F1
#
_entry.id   AF-A0ABD0RZ14-F1
#
_cell.length_a   1.000
_cell.length_b   1.000
_cell.length_c   1.000
_cell.angle_alpha   90.00
_cell.angle_beta   90.00
_cell.angle_gamma   90.00
#
_symmetry.space_group_name_H-M   'P 1'
#
loop_
_entity.id
_entity.type
_entity.pdbx_description
1 polymer ?
#
loop_
_entity_poly.entity_id
_entity_poly.type
_entity_poly.pdbx_seq_one_letter_code
_entity_poly.pdbx_strand_id
1 'polypeptide(L)' 'SLLQCSVWQEWMLSLCFINPKNSEEQKITEMVYAIFRILLYHAIKYEWGGWRVWVDTLSITHSK' A
#
# COMPACT_ATOMS: atom_id res chain seq x y z
N SER A 1 5.28 19.68 -2.69
CA SER A 1 5.20 18.92 -3.96
C SER A 1 4.54 17.59 -3.67
N LEU A 2 3.36 17.36 -4.26
CA LEU A 2 2.49 16.17 -4.10
C LEU A 2 3.08 14.88 -4.75
N LEU A 3 4.35 14.93 -5.15
CA LEU A 3 4.99 14.00 -6.09
C LEU A 3 5.85 12.91 -5.43
N GLN A 4 5.84 12.82 -4.09
CA GLN A 4 6.65 11.84 -3.34
C GLN A 4 5.84 10.79 -2.55
N CYS A 5 4.50 10.83 -2.57
CA CYS A 5 3.68 9.83 -1.89
C CYS A 5 3.46 8.54 -2.71
N SER A 6 3.50 8.60 -4.04
CA SER A 6 3.19 7.43 -4.88
C SER A 6 4.34 6.43 -5.00
N VAL A 7 5.61 6.88 -4.95
CA VAL A 7 6.76 6.01 -5.24
C VAL A 7 6.87 4.84 -4.25
N TRP A 8 6.67 5.10 -2.95
CA TRP A 8 6.73 4.04 -1.95
C TRP A 8 5.52 3.12 -2.01
N GLN A 9 4.34 3.64 -2.40
CA GLN A 9 3.12 2.85 -2.55
C GLN A 9 3.24 1.90 -3.74
N GLU A 10 3.67 2.40 -4.89
CA GLU A 10 3.91 1.59 -6.08
C GLU A 10 5.01 0.56 -5.84
N TRP A 11 6.11 0.97 -5.17
CA TRP A 11 7.19 0.07 -4.81
C TRP A 11 6.72 -1.04 -3.87
N MET A 12 6.01 -0.73 -2.79
CA MET A 12 5.50 -1.77 -1.89
C MET A 12 4.50 -2.68 -2.57
N LEU A 13 3.57 -2.15 -3.38
CA LEU A 13 2.63 -2.99 -4.14
C LEU A 13 3.33 -3.86 -5.18
N SER A 14 4.52 -3.48 -5.65
CA SER A 14 5.34 -4.33 -6.54
C SER A 14 5.92 -5.56 -5.83
N LEU A 15 5.97 -5.55 -4.50
CA LEU A 15 6.44 -6.68 -3.69
C LEU A 15 5.32 -7.70 -3.42
N CYS A 16 4.05 -7.33 -3.63
CA CYS A 16 2.91 -8.23 -3.49
C CYS A 16 2.82 -9.20 -4.67
N PHE A 17 2.39 -10.43 -4.39
CA PHE A 17 1.95 -11.36 -5.42
C PHE A 17 0.43 -11.22 -5.56
N ILE A 18 -0.06 -10.76 -6.72
CA ILE A 18 -1.52 -10.63 -6.97
C ILE A 18 -2.22 -11.99 -6.90
N ASN A 19 -1.53 -13.03 -7.35
CA ASN A 19 -1.99 -14.42 -7.28
C ASN A 19 -0.84 -15.30 -6.73
N PRO A 20 -0.68 -15.37 -5.39
CA PRO A 20 0.39 -16.14 -4.76
C PRO A 20 0.21 -17.65 -5.06
N LYS A 21 1.28 -18.31 -5.48
CA LYS A 21 1.29 -19.73 -5.88
C LYS A 21 1.76 -20.68 -4.78
N ASN A 22 2.33 -20.14 -3.71
CA ASN A 22 2.86 -20.92 -2.59
C ASN A 22 2.74 -20.12 -1.27
N SER A 23 2.98 -20.80 -0.15
CA SER A 23 2.85 -20.22 1.19
C SER A 23 3.81 -19.06 1.45
N GLU A 24 5.00 -19.06 0.85
CA GLU A 24 5.97 -17.99 1.00
C GLU A 24 5.51 -16.72 0.28
N GLU A 25 5.03 -16.83 -0.96
CA GLU A 25 4.43 -15.71 -1.70
C GLU A 25 3.21 -15.13 -0.99
N GLN A 26 2.37 -15.99 -0.40
CA GLN A 26 1.24 -15.56 0.41
C GLN A 26 1.70 -14.78 1.65
N LYS A 27 2.68 -15.32 2.40
CA LYS A 27 3.25 -14.66 3.58
C LYS A 27 3.86 -13.30 3.25
N ILE A 28 4.57 -13.19 2.13
CA ILE A 28 5.12 -11.91 1.65
C ILE A 28 3.98 -10.91 1.39
N THR A 29 2.93 -11.33 0.69
CA THR A 29 1.77 -10.48 0.39
C THR A 29 1.05 -10.01 1.66
N GLU A 30 0.88 -10.89 2.65
CA GLU A 30 0.30 -10.55 3.96
C GLU A 30 1.17 -9.54 4.73
N MET A 31 2.50 -9.70 4.70
CA MET A 31 3.42 -8.76 5.32
C MET A 31 3.34 -7.37 4.69
N VAL A 32 3.29 -7.29 3.36
CA VAL A 32 3.16 -6.01 2.64
C VAL A 32 1.83 -5.33 2.98
N TYR A 33 0.71 -6.06 2.98
CA TYR A 33 -0.58 -5.51 3.39
C TYR A 33 -0.63 -5.09 4.85
N ALA A 34 0.07 -5.79 5.75
CA ALA A 34 0.18 -5.39 7.15
C ALA A 34 0.90 -4.04 7.31
N ILE A 35 1.97 -3.81 6.54
CA ILE A 35 2.70 -2.53 6.52
C ILE A 35 1.80 -1.43 5.96
N PHE A 36 1.12 -1.66 4.82
CA PHE A 36 0.15 -0.72 4.27
C PHE A 36 -0.90 -0.31 5.30
N ARG A 37 -1.47 -1.29 6.01
CA ARG A 37 -2.49 -1.03 7.03
C ARG A 37 -1.97 -0.12 8.15
N ILE A 38 -0.75 -0.32 8.63
CA ILE A 38 -0.14 0.52 9.68
C ILE A 38 0.07 1.95 9.18
N LEU A 39 0.65 2.11 8.00
CA LEU A 39 0.96 3.42 7.42
C LEU A 39 -0.30 4.20 7.07
N LEU A 40 -1.28 3.55 6.45
CA LEU A 40 -2.57 4.16 6.12
C LEU A 40 -3.35 4.54 7.37
N TYR A 41 -3.34 3.69 8.39
CA TYR A 41 -3.94 4.02 9.68
C TYR A 41 -3.30 5.27 10.28
N HIS A 42 -1.97 5.34 10.28
CA HIS A 42 -1.26 6.50 10.80
C HIS A 42 -1.60 7.77 10.01
N ALA A 43 -1.53 7.72 8.68
CA ALA A 43 -1.83 8.85 7.81
C ALA A 43 -3.27 9.36 8.01
N ILE A 44 -4.27 8.47 7.98
CA ILE A 44 -5.69 8.85 8.14
C ILE A 44 -5.95 9.44 9.53
N LYS A 45 -5.36 8.86 10.58
CA LYS A 45 -5.67 9.23 11.96
C LYS A 45 -4.96 10.49 12.43
N TYR A 46 -3.72 10.71 11.99
CA TYR A 46 -2.84 11.73 12.57
C TYR A 46 -2.48 12.87 11.61
N GLU A 47 -2.67 12.71 10.29
CA GLU A 47 -2.30 13.73 9.32
C GLU A 47 -3.51 14.45 8.73
N TRP A 48 -3.46 15.79 8.70
CA TRP A 48 -4.50 16.58 8.04
C TRP A 48 -4.48 16.33 6.53
N GLY A 49 -5.55 15.74 6.01
CA GLY A 49 -5.63 15.34 4.61
C GLY A 49 -5.04 13.96 4.30
N GLY A 50 -4.66 13.16 5.30
CA GLY A 50 -4.09 11.81 5.12
C GLY A 50 -5.02 10.81 4.40
N TRP A 51 -6.33 11.10 4.34
CA TRP A 51 -7.27 10.34 3.50
C TRP A 51 -6.90 10.34 2.01
N ARG A 52 -6.17 11.35 1.52
CA ARG A 52 -5.69 11.39 0.12
C ARG A 52 -4.70 10.27 -0.18
N VAL A 53 -3.81 9.96 0.78
CA VAL A 53 -2.85 8.85 0.67
C VAL A 53 -3.57 7.51 0.54
N TRP A 54 -4.70 7.35 1.24
CA TRP A 54 -5.56 6.18 1.12
C TRP A 54 -6.24 6.08 -0.24
N VAL A 55 -6.80 7.18 -0.75
CA VAL A 55 -7.39 7.24 -2.09
C VAL A 55 -6.36 6.88 -3.16
N ASP A 56 -5.15 7.42 -3.08
CA ASP A 56 -4.05 7.12 -4.01
C ASP A 56 -3.69 5.63 -3.95
N THR A 57 -3.55 5.05 -2.76
CA THR A 57 -3.24 3.61 -2.60
C THR A 57 -4.31 2.73 -3.27
N LEU A 58 -5.59 3.04 -3.05
CA LEU A 58 -6.69 2.27 -3.66
C LEU A 58 -6.68 2.37 -5.18
N SER A 59 -6.43 3.57 -5.72
CA SER A 59 -6.38 3.78 -7.17
C SER A 59 -5.26 2.97 -7.83
N ILE A 60 -4.08 2.89 -7.20
CA ILE A 60 -2.95 2.10 -7.71
C ILE A 60 -3.29 0.60 -7.66
N THR A 61 -3.90 0.12 -6.57
CA THR A 61 -4.29 -1.30 -6.46
C THR A 61 -5.33 -1.72 -7.49
N HIS A 62 -6.29 -0.84 -7.82
CA HIS A 62 -7.31 -1.14 -8.82
C HIS A 62 -6.79 -1.03 -10.27
N SER A 63 -5.65 -0.38 -10.49
CA SER A 63 -5.04 -0.23 -11.82
C SER A 63 -4.18 -1.41 -12.27
N LYS A 64 -3.79 -2.29 -11.34
CA LYS A 64 -2.99 -3.50 -11.59
C LYS A 64 -3.87 -4.75 -11.60
#